data_AF-A0A6N6W6W1-F1
#
_entry.id   AF-A0A6N6W6W1-F1
#
_cell.length_a   1.000
_cell.length_b   1.000
_cell.length_c   1.000
_cell.angle_alpha   90.00
_cell.angle_beta   90.00
_cell.angle_gamma   90.00
#
_symmetry.space_group_name_H-M   'P 1'
#
loop_
_entity.id
_entity.type
_entity.pdbx_description
1 polymer ?
#
loop_
_entity_poly.entity_id
_entity_poly.type
_entity_poly.pdbx_seq_one_letter_code
_entity_poly.pdbx_strand_id
1 'polypeptide(L)'
;MMKKLQQSNKIRKGAPAGVHCVPPRLNKKLLLPVDRTFATKLCLTHHLSLMACRGDAGNDFLMSQLVRSLYMTYFLWRDGFGKAMPKLFEDAEGALESNRSKGRNSGVWRMDSECFEIIGKVLLVHDDQLAAAPLHRILQAEANVYGFLRSSDGCDLIRLNHRNVKSAGLSA
;
A
#
# COMPACT_ATOMS: atom_id res chain seq x y z
N MET A 1 -32.32 -27.74 -45.52
CA MET A 1 -32.08 -29.17 -45.25
C MET A 1 -31.75 -29.35 -43.78
N MET A 2 -32.53 -30.19 -43.12
CA MET A 2 -32.43 -30.58 -41.71
C MET A 2 -31.11 -31.32 -41.42
N LYS A 3 -30.46 -31.03 -40.28
CA LYS A 3 -29.75 -32.05 -39.48
C LYS A 3 -29.89 -31.75 -37.99
N LYS A 4 -30.64 -32.60 -37.30
CA LYS A 4 -30.67 -32.74 -35.83
C LYS A 4 -29.49 -33.60 -35.37
N LEU A 5 -28.99 -33.24 -34.19
CA LEU A 5 -28.37 -34.03 -33.11
C LEU A 5 -27.49 -35.24 -33.49
N GLN A 6 -26.26 -35.23 -32.99
CA GLN A 6 -25.83 -36.26 -32.04
C GLN A 6 -24.97 -35.67 -30.91
N GLN A 7 -25.42 -35.96 -29.69
CA GLN A 7 -24.72 -35.82 -28.43
C GLN A 7 -23.41 -36.63 -28.46
N SER A 8 -22.31 -36.08 -27.98
CA SER A 8 -21.18 -36.89 -27.51
C SER A 8 -20.65 -36.35 -26.21
N ASN A 9 -21.01 -37.10 -25.17
CA ASN A 9 -20.73 -36.90 -23.77
C ASN A 9 -19.27 -37.31 -23.52
N LYS A 10 -18.33 -36.36 -23.48
CA LYS A 10 -16.93 -36.63 -23.16
C LYS A 10 -16.65 -36.30 -21.69
N ILE A 11 -16.85 -37.34 -20.88
CA ILE A 11 -16.27 -37.65 -19.57
C ILE A 11 -15.33 -36.57 -19.01
N ARG A 12 -15.79 -35.93 -17.92
CA ARG A 12 -14.96 -35.13 -17.01
C ARG A 12 -13.92 -36.04 -16.36
N LYS A 13 -12.66 -35.96 -16.78
CA LYS A 13 -11.54 -36.52 -16.02
C LYS A 13 -11.32 -35.63 -14.80
N GLY A 14 -11.46 -36.21 -13.61
CA GLY A 14 -11.28 -35.54 -12.33
C GLY A 14 -9.90 -34.88 -12.24
N ALA A 15 -9.90 -33.62 -11.79
CA ALA A 15 -8.69 -32.94 -11.35
C ALA A 15 -8.17 -33.64 -10.09
N PRO A 16 -6.87 -33.96 -9.99
CA PRO A 16 -6.33 -34.53 -8.78
C PRO A 16 -6.39 -33.48 -7.66
N ALA A 17 -6.96 -33.89 -6.54
CA ALA A 17 -6.96 -33.16 -5.29
C ALA A 17 -5.52 -32.85 -4.85
N GLY A 18 -5.30 -31.63 -4.37
CA GLY A 18 -4.17 -31.29 -3.50
C GLY A 18 -2.80 -31.21 -4.18
N VAL A 19 -2.61 -30.26 -5.10
CA VAL A 19 -1.28 -29.65 -5.21
C VAL A 19 -1.09 -28.81 -3.95
N HIS A 20 -0.49 -29.39 -2.91
CA HIS A 20 0.16 -28.58 -1.89
C HIS A 20 1.28 -27.84 -2.61
N CYS A 21 1.01 -26.60 -3.04
CA CYS A 21 2.05 -25.67 -3.45
C CYS A 21 2.96 -25.47 -2.24
N VAL A 22 4.07 -26.22 -2.19
CA VAL A 22 5.16 -25.91 -1.29
C VAL A 22 5.60 -24.50 -1.66
N PRO A 23 5.46 -23.52 -0.76
CA PRO A 23 5.86 -22.16 -1.08
C PRO A 23 7.35 -22.15 -1.45
N PRO A 24 7.77 -21.37 -2.46
CA PRO A 24 9.17 -21.27 -2.83
C PRO A 24 10.03 -21.03 -1.58
N ARG A 25 11.09 -21.83 -1.40
CA ARG A 25 12.00 -21.64 -0.26
C ARG A 25 12.62 -20.25 -0.36
N LEU A 26 12.25 -19.36 0.57
CA LEU A 26 12.83 -18.03 0.66
C LEU A 26 14.32 -18.15 1.00
N ASN A 27 15.17 -17.42 0.27
CA ASN A 27 16.58 -17.33 0.61
C ASN A 27 16.75 -16.59 1.94
N LYS A 28 17.85 -16.84 2.66
CA LYS A 28 18.09 -16.22 3.97
C LYS A 28 18.06 -14.69 3.95
N LYS A 29 18.49 -14.06 2.85
CA LYS A 29 18.50 -12.59 2.70
C LYS A 29 17.08 -12.00 2.69
N LEU A 30 16.11 -12.72 2.11
CA LEU A 30 14.71 -12.30 2.04
C LEU A 30 13.99 -12.33 3.40
N LEU A 31 14.55 -13.03 4.38
CA LEU A 31 14.00 -13.15 5.73
C LEU A 31 14.54 -12.08 6.68
N LEU A 32 15.60 -11.39 6.29
CA LEU A 32 16.21 -10.33 7.08
C LEU A 32 15.62 -8.97 6.69
N PRO A 33 15.65 -7.98 7.61
CA PRO A 33 15.38 -6.60 7.26
C PRO A 33 16.28 -6.09 6.14
N VAL A 34 15.84 -5.00 5.50
CA VAL A 34 16.68 -4.27 4.54
C VAL A 34 17.96 -3.78 5.20
N ASP A 35 19.00 -3.56 4.38
CA ASP A 35 20.24 -2.95 4.85
C ASP A 35 19.96 -1.59 5.53
N ARG A 36 20.61 -1.34 6.66
CA ARG A 36 20.39 -0.13 7.47
C ARG A 36 20.69 1.16 6.71
N THR A 37 21.71 1.15 5.85
CA THR A 37 22.07 2.31 5.02
C THR A 37 20.97 2.60 4.00
N PHE A 38 20.43 1.53 3.40
CA PHE A 38 19.31 1.64 2.48
C PHE A 38 18.05 2.15 3.18
N ALA A 39 17.68 1.59 4.33
CA ALA A 39 16.56 2.07 5.14
C ALA A 39 16.71 3.55 5.48
N THR A 40 17.88 3.95 5.99
CA THR A 40 18.17 5.36 6.35
C THR A 40 18.00 6.30 5.15
N LYS A 41 18.50 5.91 3.96
CA LYS A 41 18.34 6.70 2.74
C LYS A 41 16.86 6.86 2.37
N LEU A 42 16.07 5.80 2.49
CA LEU A 42 14.65 5.82 2.17
C LEU A 42 13.85 6.69 3.17
N CYS A 43 14.09 6.52 4.48
CA CYS A 43 13.52 7.38 5.53
C CYS A 43 13.83 8.86 5.25
N LEU A 44 15.11 9.18 5.00
CA LEU A 44 15.53 10.56 4.72
C LEU A 44 14.83 11.13 3.47
N THR A 45 14.71 10.33 2.41
CA THR A 45 14.01 10.74 1.19
C THR A 45 12.56 11.11 1.46
N HIS A 46 11.85 10.31 2.25
CA HIS A 46 10.45 10.59 2.61
C HIS A 46 10.30 11.82 3.50
N HIS A 47 11.14 11.97 4.54
CA HIS A 47 11.10 13.13 5.42
C HIS A 47 11.47 14.42 4.70
N LEU A 48 12.44 14.39 3.78
CA LEU A 48 12.75 15.56 2.93
C LEU A 48 11.60 15.90 1.98
N SER A 49 10.91 14.89 1.44
CA SER A 49 9.72 15.10 0.60
C SER A 49 8.61 15.79 1.41
N LEU A 50 8.37 15.35 2.63
CA LEU A 50 7.40 15.95 3.55
C LEU A 50 7.77 17.40 3.89
N MET A 51 9.04 17.67 4.20
CA MET A 51 9.52 19.03 4.49
C MET A 51 9.41 19.96 3.29
N ALA A 52 9.73 19.48 2.09
CA ALA A 52 9.58 20.26 0.86
C ALA A 52 8.11 20.60 0.58
N CYS A 53 7.19 19.66 0.81
CA CYS A 53 5.75 19.88 0.70
C CYS A 53 5.18 20.82 1.78
N ARG A 54 5.86 21.01 2.93
CA ARG A 54 5.48 22.04 3.92
C ARG A 54 5.85 23.45 3.45
N GLY A 55 6.95 23.57 2.72
CA GLY A 55 7.44 24.82 2.14
C GLY A 55 6.92 25.07 0.73
N ASP A 56 7.73 25.76 -0.07
CA ASP A 56 7.37 26.20 -1.41
C ASP A 56 7.96 25.32 -2.52
N ALA A 57 8.66 24.27 -2.12
CA ALA A 57 9.36 23.35 -3.00
C ALA A 57 8.57 22.06 -3.30
N GLY A 58 7.32 21.96 -2.82
CA GLY A 58 6.46 20.82 -3.10
C GLY A 58 6.13 20.72 -4.60
N ASN A 59 5.90 19.49 -5.05
CA ASN A 59 5.44 19.19 -6.42
C ASN A 59 4.73 17.84 -6.46
N ASP A 60 4.11 17.50 -7.60
CA ASP A 60 3.38 16.24 -7.79
C ASP A 60 4.25 14.99 -7.56
N PHE A 61 5.53 15.05 -7.92
CA PHE A 61 6.46 13.94 -7.71
C PHE A 61 6.70 13.69 -6.21
N LEU A 62 7.01 14.73 -5.43
CA LEU A 62 7.19 14.62 -3.98
C LEU A 62 5.90 14.17 -3.28
N MET A 63 4.75 14.66 -3.75
CA MET A 63 3.45 14.22 -3.25
C MET A 63 3.20 12.74 -3.55
N SER A 64 3.54 12.28 -4.76
CA SER A 64 3.44 10.86 -5.15
C SER A 64 4.36 9.96 -4.32
N GLN A 65 5.53 10.45 -3.91
CA GLN A 65 6.42 9.74 -2.99
C GLN A 65 5.79 9.55 -1.61
N LEU A 66 5.08 10.56 -1.08
CA LEU A 66 4.36 10.48 0.19
C LEU A 66 3.12 9.58 0.11
N VAL A 67 2.41 9.58 -1.01
CA VAL A 67 1.30 8.64 -1.28
C VAL A 67 1.83 7.21 -1.30
N ARG A 68 2.96 6.97 -1.98
CA ARG A 68 3.59 5.66 -2.02
C ARG A 68 4.02 5.19 -0.63
N SER A 69 4.63 6.05 0.19
CA SER A 69 5.02 5.68 1.56
C SER A 69 3.81 5.39 2.44
N LEU A 70 2.69 6.13 2.32
CA LEU A 70 1.44 5.82 3.00
C LEU A 70 0.96 4.40 2.71
N TYR A 71 0.85 4.03 1.43
CA TYR A 71 0.35 2.70 1.08
C TYR A 71 1.33 1.58 1.41
N MET A 72 2.64 1.82 1.28
CA MET A 72 3.65 0.89 1.79
C MET A 72 3.45 0.64 3.29
N THR A 73 3.25 1.71 4.06
CA THR A 73 3.05 1.64 5.51
C THR A 73 1.80 0.86 5.86
N TYR A 74 0.71 1.12 5.16
CA TYR A 74 -0.55 0.44 5.33
C TYR A 74 -0.46 -1.06 5.02
N PHE A 75 0.14 -1.45 3.89
CA PHE A 75 0.27 -2.87 3.53
C PHE A 75 1.17 -3.63 4.50
N LEU A 76 2.26 -3.02 4.97
CA LEU A 76 3.12 -3.60 6.00
C LEU A 76 2.39 -3.71 7.35
N TRP A 77 1.60 -2.70 7.72
CA TRP A 77 0.79 -2.74 8.93
C TRP A 77 -0.25 -3.87 8.90
N ARG A 78 -0.92 -4.06 7.75
CA ARG A 78 -1.87 -5.16 7.56
C ARG A 78 -1.21 -6.54 7.67
N ASP A 79 0.07 -6.63 7.32
CA ASP A 79 0.89 -7.84 7.46
C ASP A 79 1.48 -8.00 8.89
N GLY A 80 1.15 -7.09 9.81
CA GLY A 80 1.54 -7.16 11.23
C GLY A 80 2.78 -6.36 11.60
N PHE A 81 3.29 -5.49 10.73
CA PHE A 81 4.49 -4.68 11.00
C PHE A 81 4.14 -3.25 11.41
N GLY A 82 4.68 -2.81 12.54
CA GLY A 82 4.44 -1.46 13.08
C GLY A 82 3.12 -1.36 13.87
N LYS A 83 3.01 -0.29 14.68
CA LYS A 83 1.84 -0.03 15.53
C LYS A 83 1.17 1.26 15.08
N ALA A 84 -0.06 1.14 14.63
CA ALA A 84 -0.89 2.28 14.23
C ALA A 84 -2.36 1.95 14.45
N MET A 85 -3.17 2.98 14.71
CA MET A 85 -4.61 2.85 14.65
C MET A 85 -5.07 2.88 13.19
N PRO A 86 -6.07 2.08 12.77
CA PRO A 86 -6.59 2.12 11.40
C PRO A 86 -6.96 3.54 10.92
N LYS A 87 -7.50 4.34 11.83
CA LYS A 87 -7.88 5.74 11.59
C LYS A 87 -6.72 6.62 11.09
N LEU A 88 -5.47 6.34 11.50
CA LEU A 88 -4.31 7.09 11.01
C LEU A 88 -4.20 7.04 9.48
N PHE A 89 -4.46 5.87 8.89
CA PHE A 89 -4.35 5.68 7.45
C PHE A 89 -5.50 6.36 6.70
N GLU A 90 -6.71 6.35 7.26
CA GLU A 90 -7.88 7.03 6.68
C GLU A 90 -7.68 8.55 6.67
N ASP A 91 -7.27 9.10 7.81
CA ASP A 91 -7.03 10.53 7.96
C ASP A 91 -5.87 10.98 7.03
N ALA A 92 -4.80 10.17 6.94
CA ALA A 92 -3.67 10.44 6.03
C ALA A 92 -4.07 10.39 4.55
N GLU A 93 -4.85 9.40 4.13
CA GLU A 93 -5.35 9.29 2.76
C GLU A 93 -6.24 10.50 2.41
N GLY A 94 -7.06 10.97 3.36
CA GLY A 94 -7.89 12.17 3.20
C GLY A 94 -7.07 13.43 3.05
N ALA A 95 -6.10 13.62 3.93
CA ALA A 95 -5.22 14.77 3.92
C ALA A 95 -4.41 14.85 2.61
N LEU A 96 -3.84 13.73 2.15
CA LEU A 96 -3.10 13.69 0.87
C LEU A 96 -4.00 13.95 -0.32
N GLU A 97 -5.19 13.35 -0.41
CA GLU A 97 -6.06 13.56 -1.58
C GLU A 97 -6.61 14.99 -1.65
N SER A 98 -6.94 15.60 -0.50
CA SER A 98 -7.29 17.01 -0.43
C SER A 98 -6.15 17.89 -0.93
N ASN A 99 -4.92 17.62 -0.48
CA ASN A 99 -3.73 18.36 -0.91
C ASN A 99 -3.40 18.17 -2.39
N ARG A 100 -3.51 16.95 -2.93
CA ARG A 100 -3.35 16.68 -4.36
C ARG A 100 -4.39 17.41 -5.20
N SER A 101 -5.63 17.45 -4.74
CA SER A 101 -6.69 18.17 -5.45
C SER A 101 -6.44 19.68 -5.47
N LYS A 102 -6.01 20.27 -4.36
CA LYS A 102 -5.56 21.68 -4.30
C LYS A 102 -4.36 21.92 -5.23
N GLY A 103 -3.36 21.05 -5.20
CA GLY A 103 -2.15 21.16 -6.02
C GLY A 103 -2.42 21.06 -7.52
N ARG A 104 -3.27 20.12 -7.95
CA ARG A 104 -3.71 19.97 -9.34
C ARG A 104 -4.48 21.20 -9.85
N ASN A 105 -5.33 21.78 -9.01
CA ASN A 105 -6.17 22.91 -9.39
C ASN A 105 -5.43 24.25 -9.40
N SER A 106 -4.49 24.44 -8.46
CA SER A 106 -3.80 25.72 -8.26
C SER A 106 -2.37 25.77 -8.81
N GLY A 107 -1.76 24.61 -9.09
CA GLY A 107 -0.33 24.47 -9.35
C GLY A 107 0.55 24.60 -8.10
N VAL A 108 -0.03 24.91 -6.94
CA VAL A 108 0.69 25.11 -5.68
C VAL A 108 0.58 23.88 -4.80
N TRP A 109 1.71 23.23 -4.57
CA TRP A 109 1.80 21.97 -3.81
C TRP A 109 2.30 22.26 -2.39
N ARG A 110 1.41 22.75 -1.52
CA ARG A 110 1.75 23.06 -0.13
C ARG A 110 0.80 22.38 0.85
N MET A 111 1.36 21.66 1.81
CA MET A 111 0.65 21.02 2.92
C MET A 111 0.35 22.02 4.03
N ASP A 112 -0.88 21.96 4.53
CA ASP A 112 -1.24 22.59 5.81
C ASP A 112 -0.64 21.83 7.00
N SER A 113 -0.72 22.43 8.18
CA SER A 113 -0.11 21.87 9.39
C SER A 113 -0.73 20.53 9.80
N GLU A 114 -2.04 20.37 9.60
CA GLU A 114 -2.76 19.14 9.92
C GLU A 114 -2.30 17.98 9.04
N CYS A 115 -2.25 18.19 7.72
CA CYS A 115 -1.72 17.19 6.78
C CYS A 115 -0.28 16.85 7.11
N PHE A 116 0.57 17.85 7.36
CA PHE A 116 1.96 17.62 7.71
C PHE A 116 2.12 16.72 8.95
N GLU A 117 1.35 16.98 10.02
CA GLU A 117 1.44 16.19 11.25
C GLU A 117 0.96 14.75 11.05
N ILE A 118 -0.14 14.55 10.33
CA ILE A 118 -0.70 13.22 10.07
C ILE A 118 0.29 12.39 9.22
N ILE A 119 0.87 12.99 8.18
CA ILE A 119 1.86 12.29 7.34
C ILE A 119 3.16 12.04 8.10
N GLY A 120 3.59 12.97 8.97
CA GLY A 120 4.72 12.73 9.87
C GLY A 120 4.53 11.47 10.73
N LYS A 121 3.33 11.26 11.30
CA LYS A 121 3.00 10.05 12.08
C LYS A 121 3.07 8.78 11.23
N VAL A 122 2.60 8.83 9.98
CA VAL A 122 2.72 7.70 9.05
C VAL A 122 4.19 7.37 8.75
N LEU A 123 5.02 8.38 8.51
CA LEU A 123 6.44 8.17 8.23
C LEU A 123 7.18 7.58 9.43
N LEU A 124 6.85 7.96 10.66
CA LEU A 124 7.44 7.34 11.85
C LEU A 124 7.14 5.83 11.92
N VAL A 125 5.90 5.44 11.63
CA VAL A 125 5.53 4.01 11.55
C VAL A 125 6.29 3.33 10.41
N HIS A 126 6.46 4.01 9.27
CA HIS A 126 7.19 3.47 8.14
C HIS A 126 8.67 3.23 8.44
N ASP A 127 9.31 4.16 9.14
CA ASP A 127 10.72 4.06 9.53
C ASP A 127 10.95 2.83 10.43
N ASP A 128 10.07 2.62 11.41
CA ASP A 128 10.08 1.44 12.28
C ASP A 128 9.88 0.15 11.47
N GLN A 129 8.97 0.16 10.50
CA GLN A 129 8.73 -0.97 9.61
C GLN A 129 9.95 -1.29 8.74
N LEU A 130 10.63 -0.29 8.18
CA LEU A 130 11.84 -0.50 7.37
C LEU A 130 12.98 -1.11 8.19
N ALA A 131 13.07 -0.77 9.48
CA ALA A 131 14.07 -1.34 10.37
C ALA A 131 13.79 -2.81 10.78
N ALA A 132 12.53 -3.24 10.75
CA ALA A 132 12.11 -4.51 11.34
C ALA A 132 11.54 -5.54 10.34
N ALA A 133 10.89 -5.10 9.27
CA ALA A 133 10.18 -5.98 8.36
C ALA A 133 11.15 -6.78 7.47
N PRO A 134 10.95 -8.10 7.32
CA PRO A 134 11.70 -8.90 6.37
C PRO A 134 11.59 -8.37 4.94
N LEU A 135 12.67 -8.44 4.17
CA LEU A 135 12.73 -7.93 2.79
C LEU A 135 11.62 -8.49 1.90
N HIS A 136 11.25 -9.77 2.02
CA HIS A 136 10.14 -10.32 1.21
C HIS A 136 8.80 -9.63 1.47
N ARG A 137 8.56 -9.12 2.68
CA ARG A 137 7.35 -8.38 3.03
C ARG A 137 7.38 -6.96 2.48
N ILE A 138 8.54 -6.32 2.49
CA ILE A 138 8.73 -5.02 1.83
C ILE A 138 8.49 -5.14 0.33
N LEU A 139 9.05 -6.16 -0.33
CA LEU A 139 8.83 -6.40 -1.77
C LEU A 139 7.38 -6.73 -2.10
N GLN A 140 6.70 -7.49 -1.23
CA GLN A 140 5.29 -7.80 -1.38
C GLN A 140 4.41 -6.55 -1.24
N ALA A 141 4.69 -5.71 -0.22
CA ALA A 141 4.01 -4.43 -0.05
C ALA A 141 4.22 -3.52 -1.28
N GLU A 142 5.45 -3.46 -1.80
CA GLU A 142 5.76 -2.70 -3.01
C GLU A 142 4.97 -3.19 -4.23
N ALA A 143 4.88 -4.50 -4.44
CA ALA A 143 4.06 -5.08 -5.51
C ALA A 143 2.57 -4.73 -5.35
N ASN A 144 2.05 -4.76 -4.12
CA ASN A 144 0.69 -4.35 -3.82
C ASN A 144 0.46 -2.87 -4.16
N VAL A 145 1.40 -1.98 -3.81
CA VAL A 145 1.33 -0.55 -4.17
C VAL A 145 1.32 -0.37 -5.69
N TYR A 146 2.21 -1.03 -6.43
CA TYR A 146 2.21 -0.91 -7.90
C TYR A 146 0.92 -1.44 -8.54
N GLY A 147 0.41 -2.58 -8.07
CA GLY A 147 -0.87 -3.10 -8.56
C GLY A 147 -2.01 -2.12 -8.27
N PHE A 148 -2.03 -1.58 -7.07
CA PHE A 148 -3.04 -0.65 -6.60
C PHE A 148 -3.03 0.70 -7.34
N LEU A 149 -1.87 1.34 -7.49
CA LEU A 149 -1.74 2.61 -8.20
C LEU A 149 -2.04 2.49 -9.72
N ARG A 150 -1.98 1.26 -10.26
CA ARG A 150 -2.37 0.98 -11.65
C ARG A 150 -3.86 0.67 -11.82
N SER A 151 -4.54 0.22 -10.76
CA SER A 151 -6.00 0.08 -10.77
C SER A 151 -6.63 1.47 -10.58
N SER A 152 -7.67 1.79 -11.37
CA SER A 152 -8.37 3.09 -11.29
C SER A 152 -8.98 3.39 -9.91
N ASP A 153 -8.97 2.42 -8.99
CA ASP A 153 -9.49 2.49 -7.62
C ASP A 153 -8.45 3.06 -6.60
N GLY A 154 -7.30 3.54 -7.11
CA GLY A 154 -6.09 3.96 -6.39
C GLY A 154 -6.21 5.00 -5.26
N CYS A 155 -7.41 5.56 -5.00
CA CYS A 155 -7.63 6.55 -3.93
C CYS A 155 -8.61 6.10 -2.85
N ASP A 156 -9.20 4.90 -2.98
CA ASP A 156 -10.31 4.47 -2.13
C ASP A 156 -10.02 3.22 -1.29
N LEU A 157 -8.85 2.58 -1.38
CA LEU A 157 -8.64 1.27 -0.77
C LEU A 157 -8.70 1.28 0.76
N ILE A 158 -8.13 2.29 1.43
CA ILE A 158 -8.19 2.34 2.90
C ILE A 158 -9.64 2.56 3.34
N ARG A 159 -10.33 3.54 2.72
CA ARG A 159 -11.76 3.80 2.96
C ARG A 159 -12.70 2.64 2.62
N LEU A 160 -12.42 1.86 1.58
CA LEU A 160 -13.22 0.71 1.17
C LEU A 160 -13.00 -0.48 2.09
N ASN A 161 -11.77 -0.71 2.54
CA ASN A 161 -11.49 -1.83 3.43
C ASN A 161 -12.22 -1.65 4.77
N HIS A 162 -12.23 -0.46 5.36
CA HIS A 162 -12.95 -0.25 6.61
C HIS A 162 -14.48 -0.25 6.45
N ARG A 163 -15.02 0.19 5.29
CA ARG A 163 -16.44 -0.06 4.96
C ARG A 163 -16.77 -1.55 4.97
N ASN A 164 -15.89 -2.39 4.44
CA ASN A 164 -16.05 -3.84 4.48
C ASN A 164 -15.84 -4.43 5.88
N VAL A 165 -14.94 -3.89 6.71
CA VAL A 165 -14.79 -4.33 8.11
C VAL A 165 -16.02 -3.94 8.95
N LYS A 166 -16.58 -2.74 8.77
CA LYS A 166 -17.81 -2.32 9.44
C LYS A 166 -19.04 -3.09 8.97
N SER A 167 -19.10 -3.49 7.70
CA SER A 167 -20.19 -4.35 7.19
C SER A 167 -20.00 -5.84 7.52
N ALA A 168 -18.78 -6.27 7.86
CA ALA A 168 -18.47 -7.64 8.27
C ALA A 168 -18.69 -7.94 9.77
N GLY A 169 -19.17 -6.97 10.56
CA GLY A 169 -19.79 -7.24 11.86
C GLY A 169 -19.00 -8.13 12.83
N LEU A 170 -17.69 -7.89 12.99
CA LEU A 170 -16.93 -8.44 14.11
C LEU A 170 -16.77 -7.34 15.16
N SER A 171 -17.81 -7.21 15.98
CA SER A 171 -17.72 -6.55 17.28
C SER A 171 -16.81 -7.39 18.17
N ALA A 172 -15.80 -6.77 18.75
CA ALA A 172 -15.16 -7.21 19.98
C ALA A 172 -15.30 -6.06 20.99
#